data_AF-A0A2D8B2E5-F1
#
_entry.id   AF-A0A2D8B2E5-F1
#
_cell.length_a   1.000
_cell.length_b   1.000
_cell.length_c   1.000
_cell.angle_alpha   90.00
_cell.angle_beta   90.00
_cell.angle_gamma   90.00
#
_symmetry.space_group_name_H-M   'P 1'
#
loop_
_entity.id
_entity.type
_entity.pdbx_description
1 polymer ?
#
loop_
_entity_poly.entity_id
_entity_poly.type
_entity_poly.pdbx_seq_one_letter_code
_entity_poly.pdbx_strand_id
1 'polypeptide(L)' 'MPSILSYDEKLMQLAITLANEGKLRMGDLVQMSEQDILERNGGDLTALESLRLLVGRYGLEFRMRAPGWQSPGGLLCPEW' A
#
# COMPACT_ATOMS: atom_id res chain seq x y z
N MET A 1 15.49 16.59 5.46
CA MET A 1 15.27 16.33 6.91
C MET A 1 14.70 14.93 7.02
N PRO A 2 15.26 14.03 7.85
CA PRO A 2 14.62 12.75 8.09
C PRO A 2 13.29 13.00 8.82
N SER A 3 12.22 12.34 8.37
CA SER A 3 10.89 12.44 8.98
C SER A 3 10.95 12.00 10.45
N ILE A 4 10.38 12.83 11.34
CA ILE A 4 10.30 12.62 12.80
C ILE A 4 9.20 11.58 13.14
N LEU A 5 8.39 11.18 12.15
CA LEU A 5 7.30 10.23 12.35
C LEU A 5 7.84 8.88 12.83
N SER A 6 7.18 8.33 13.84
CA SER A 6 7.32 6.95 14.24
C SER A 6 6.99 6.00 13.08
N TYR A 7 7.47 4.77 13.16
CA TYR A 7 7.21 3.75 12.16
C TYR A 7 5.69 3.51 11.95
N ASP A 8 4.92 3.49 13.03
CA ASP A 8 3.46 3.29 12.97
C ASP A 8 2.74 4.45 12.28
N GLU A 9 3.18 5.70 12.53
CA GLU A 9 2.63 6.87 11.85
C GLU A 9 2.89 6.83 10.34
N LYS A 10 4.06 6.35 9.91
CA LYS A 10 4.39 6.20 8.49
C LYS A 10 3.56 5.13 7.80
N LEU A 11 3.37 3.98 8.46
CA LEU A 11 2.46 2.94 7.96
C LEU A 11 1.02 3.45 7.86
N MET A 12 0.55 4.18 8.87
CA MET A 12 -0.78 4.79 8.84
C MET A 12 -0.90 5.82 7.71
N GLN A 13 0.13 6.64 7.48
CA GLN A 13 0.13 7.60 6.39
C GLN A 13 0.09 6.91 5.02
N LEU A 14 0.87 5.83 4.83
CA LEU A 14 0.79 5.00 3.63
C LEU A 14 -0.60 4.40 3.44
N ALA A 15 -1.20 3.85 4.51
CA ALA A 15 -2.55 3.30 4.46
C ALA A 15 -3.59 4.35 4.07
N ILE A 16 -3.50 5.57 4.62
CA ILE A 16 -4.37 6.70 4.27
C ILE A 16 -4.17 7.10 2.80
N THR A 17 -2.93 7.22 2.33
CA THR A 17 -2.63 7.54 0.92
C THR A 17 -3.24 6.50 -0.02
N LEU A 18 -3.04 5.22 0.27
CA LEU A 18 -3.62 4.13 -0.52
C LEU A 18 -5.15 4.15 -0.50
N ALA A 19 -5.76 4.41 0.66
CA ALA A 19 -7.21 4.51 0.79
C ALA A 19 -7.78 5.69 -0.03
N ASN A 20 -7.15 6.86 0.02
CA ASN A 20 -7.55 8.04 -0.76
C ASN A 20 -7.46 7.80 -2.28
N GLU A 21 -6.58 6.90 -2.72
CA GLU A 21 -6.47 6.47 -4.12
C GLU A 21 -7.41 5.30 -4.49
N GLY A 22 -8.27 4.87 -3.56
CA GLY A 22 -9.17 3.74 -3.75
C GLY A 22 -8.47 2.38 -3.75
N LYS A 23 -7.22 2.28 -3.28
CA LYS A 23 -6.44 1.04 -3.14
C LYS A 23 -6.78 0.36 -1.80
N LEU A 24 -8.02 -0.10 -1.69
CA LEU A 24 -8.60 -0.56 -0.43
C LEU A 24 -8.46 -2.06 -0.19
N ARG A 25 -8.07 -2.83 -1.21
CA ARG A 25 -8.06 -4.29 -1.11
C ARG A 25 -6.73 -4.87 -1.58
N MET A 26 -6.46 -6.11 -1.15
CA MET A 26 -5.21 -6.80 -1.45
C MET A 26 -4.94 -6.92 -2.95
N GLY A 27 -5.97 -7.16 -3.77
CA GLY A 27 -5.81 -7.21 -5.23
C GLY A 27 -5.31 -5.90 -5.84
N ASP A 28 -5.66 -4.76 -5.24
CA ASP A 28 -5.16 -3.45 -5.66
C ASP A 28 -3.69 -3.28 -5.29
N LEU A 29 -3.34 -3.68 -4.06
CA LEU A 29 -1.98 -3.55 -3.52
C LEU A 29 -0.98 -4.42 -4.28
N VAL A 30 -1.30 -5.69 -4.52
CA VAL A 30 -0.34 -6.63 -5.14
C VAL A 30 -0.10 -6.36 -6.62
N GLN A 31 -1.00 -5.62 -7.27
CA GLN A 31 -0.81 -5.15 -8.64
C GLN A 31 0.12 -3.92 -8.74
N MET A 32 0.35 -3.21 -7.64
CA MET A 32 1.27 -2.07 -7.60
C MET A 32 2.72 -2.52 -7.70
N SER A 33 3.59 -1.65 -8.18
CA SER A 33 5.02 -1.84 -8.06
C SER A 33 5.55 -1.37 -6.71
N GLU A 34 6.70 -1.91 -6.31
CA GLU A 34 7.43 -1.42 -5.14
C GLU A 34 7.77 0.07 -5.27
N GLN A 35 8.11 0.53 -6.48
CA GLN A 35 8.36 1.94 -6.76
C GLN A 35 7.11 2.81 -6.53
N ASP A 36 5.94 2.34 -6.98
CA ASP A 36 4.67 3.06 -6.78
C ASP A 36 4.37 3.26 -5.29
N ILE A 37 4.61 2.21 -4.48
CA ILE A 37 4.39 2.22 -3.04
C ILE A 37 5.43 3.12 -2.37
N LEU A 38 6.69 3.06 -2.82
CA LEU A 38 7.79 3.88 -2.29
C LEU A 38 7.54 5.38 -2.52
N GLU A 39 7.09 5.76 -3.71
CA GLU A 39 6.76 7.14 -4.05
C GLU A 39 5.61 7.68 -3.17
N ARG A 40 4.59 6.85 -2.90
CA ARG A 40 3.47 7.17 -2.00
C ARG A 40 3.86 7.23 -0.52
N ASN A 41 4.91 6.50 -0.17
CA ASN A 41 5.46 6.46 1.19
C ASN A 41 6.61 7.48 1.38
N GLY A 42 6.72 8.49 0.49
CA GLY A 42 7.73 9.54 0.61
C GLY A 42 9.18 9.04 0.55
N GLY A 43 9.43 7.88 -0.09
CA GLY A 43 10.75 7.28 -0.20
C GLY A 43 11.19 6.44 1.00
N ASP A 44 10.32 6.15 1.96
CA ASP A 44 10.70 5.31 3.10
C ASP A 44 10.71 3.81 2.76
N LEU A 45 11.92 3.25 2.70
CA LEU A 45 12.16 1.83 2.43
C LEU A 45 11.71 0.89 3.55
N THR A 46 11.68 1.36 4.80
CA THR A 46 11.37 0.53 5.98
C THR A 46 9.94 0.01 5.91
N ALA A 47 8.99 0.90 5.62
CA ALA A 47 7.58 0.52 5.52
C ALA A 47 7.32 -0.35 4.27
N LEU A 48 8.04 -0.09 3.16
CA LEU A 48 7.99 -0.94 1.97
C LEU A 48 8.49 -2.36 2.26
N GLU A 49 9.64 -2.52 2.92
CA GLU A 49 10.20 -3.82 3.28
C GLU A 49 9.27 -4.61 4.20
N SER A 50 8.71 -3.95 5.21
CA SER A 50 7.74 -4.57 6.10
C SER A 50 6.48 -5.01 5.37
N LEU A 51 5.97 -4.19 4.45
CA LEU A 51 4.82 -4.55 3.63
C LEU A 51 5.15 -5.73 2.71
N ARG A 52 6.34 -5.73 2.09
CA ARG A 52 6.85 -6.83 1.26
C ARG A 52 6.92 -8.14 2.05
N LEU A 53 7.48 -8.10 3.27
CA LEU A 53 7.56 -9.25 4.16
C LEU A 53 6.16 -9.75 4.55
N LEU A 54 5.24 -8.84 4.86
CA LEU A 54 3.87 -9.19 5.22
C LEU A 54 3.13 -9.85 4.05
N VAL A 55 3.17 -9.24 2.87
CA VAL A 55 2.54 -9.75 1.64
C VAL A 55 3.14 -11.12 1.27
N GLY A 56 4.47 -11.27 1.36
CA GLY A 56 5.17 -12.53 1.11
C GLY A 56 4.78 -13.67 2.05
N ARG A 57 4.41 -13.38 3.32
CA ARG A 57 3.89 -14.41 4.25
C ARG A 57 2.59 -15.06 3.77
N TYR A 58 1.85 -14.41 2.89
CA TYR A 58 0.64 -14.95 2.27
C TYR A 58 0.88 -15.52 0.87
N GLY A 59 2.15 -15.66 0.45
CA GLY A 59 2.51 -16.18 -0.88
C GLY A 59 2.21 -15.21 -2.02
N LEU A 60 2.17 -13.91 -1.71
CA LEU A 60 1.88 -12.84 -2.66
C LEU A 60 3.15 -12.03 -2.95
N GLU A 61 3.18 -11.38 -4.11
CA GLU A 61 4.28 -10.51 -4.54
C GLU A 61 3.72 -9.24 -5.18
N PHE A 62 4.49 -8.15 -5.14
CA PHE A 62 4.15 -6.94 -5.89
C PHE A 62 4.31 -7.17 -7.40
N ARG A 63 3.59 -6.39 -8.21
CA ARG A 63 3.43 -6.58 -9.66
C ARG A 63 2.85 -7.93 -10.07
N MET A 64 2.27 -8.70 -9.14
CA MET A 64 1.58 -9.93 -9.53
C MET A 64 0.28 -9.58 -10.26
N ARG A 65 -0.06 -10.36 -11.27
CA ARG A 65 -1.42 -10.31 -11.83
C ARG A 65 -2.36 -10.90 -10.79
N ALA A 66 -3.49 -10.23 -10.55
CA ALA A 66 -4.61 -10.79 -9.81
C ALA A 66 -5.73 -11.11 -10.84
N PRO A 67 -5.82 -12.35 -11.35
CA PRO A 67 -6.80 -12.70 -12.38
C PRO A 67 -8.22 -12.51 -11.87
N GLY A 68 -9.09 -11.91 -12.69
CA GLY A 68 -10.47 -11.59 -12.31
C GLY A 68 -10.59 -10.43 -11.32
N TRP A 69 -9.49 -9.86 -10.85
CA TRP A 69 -9.50 -8.64 -10.05
C TRP A 69 -9.76 -7.43 -10.94
N GLN A 70 -10.87 -6.76 -10.70
CA GLN A 70 -11.11 -5.41 -11.17
C GLN A 70 -11.11 -4.53 -9.94
N SER A 71 -10.16 -3.60 -9.87
CA SER A 71 -10.16 -2.60 -8.81
C SER A 71 -11.53 -1.93 -8.82
N PRO A 72 -12.32 -2.01 -7.73
CA PRO A 72 -13.69 -1.54 -7.75
C PRO A 72 -13.84 -0.03 -7.99
N GLY A 73 -12.74 0.72 -8.15
CA GLY A 73 -12.70 2.15 -7.90
C GLY A 73 -12.99 2.41 -6.42
N GLY A 74 -12.63 3.58 -5.91
CA GLY A 74 -12.87 3.91 -4.52
C GLY A 74 -14.33 3.65 -4.14
N LEU A 75 -14.59 2.63 -3.31
CA LEU A 75 -15.76 2.65 -2.46
C LEU A 75 -15.52 3.87 -1.58
N LEU A 76 -16.29 4.93 -1.83
CA LEU A 76 -16.40 6.09 -0.96
C LEU A 76 -16.33 5.58 0.48
N CYS A 77 -15.23 5.90 1.19
CA CYS A 77 -15.28 5.83 2.63
C CYS A 77 -16.56 6.60 3.01
N PRO A 78 -17.55 5.98 3.66
CA PRO A 78 -18.60 6.78 4.27
C PRO A 78 -17.87 7.77 5.17
N GLU A 79 -18.28 9.02 5.18
CA GLU A 79 -17.73 10.00 6.12
C GLU A 79 -17.98 9.47 7.54
N TRP A 80 -16.92 9.08 8.25
CA TRP A 80 -16.91 8.78 9.69
C TRP A 80 -15.99 9.78 10.38
#